data_AF-A0AAW0LB09-F1
#
_entry.id   AF-A0AAW0LB09-F1
#
_cell.length_a   1.000
_cell.length_b   1.000
_cell.length_c   1.000
_cell.angle_alpha   90.00
_cell.angle_beta   90.00
_cell.angle_gamma   90.00
#
_symmetry.space_group_name_H-M   'P 1'
#
loop_
_entity.id
_entity.type
_entity.pdbx_description
1 polymer ?
#
loop_
_entity_poly.entity_id
_entity_poly.type
_entity_poly.pdbx_seq_one_letter_code
_entity_poly.pdbx_strand_id
1 'polypeptide(L)'
;MRASNSSSEEQKFQVRKLQISDKNKGFIQLLRQLTVCDSVSDKDFKDRFWELSALGDDHIISVVEDESSGKIIATGSIFMEKKFLRNCGKVGHIEDIVVDSNARGLKLGKKIIAFLTEHARLMGCYKMSNNNNNDDAENPKVSDIQKGPEAPTPSGEIQTNWYSSLLQQVSVYGIAAGYCISASLLSIINKWAVMKFPYPGALTALQYFTSAAGVFICGWLKLIEYDRLDLLTMWRFLPAAIIFYLSLFTNSELLLHANVDTFIVFRSAVPIFVAVGETLFLQQPWPSIRTWMSLATIFGGSVLYVLTDYQFTFMAYSWALAYLVSMTIDFVYIKHVVMTIGLNTWGLVLYNNLEALLLFPLELLIMGELKKIKHEITDETDWYSFQVVLPVGLSCLFGLSISFFGFSCRRAISATGFTVLGIVNKLLTVVINLVIWDKHSTFVGTLGLLICMLGGVLYQQSTSKKPKDVKEVKTQETDEEQQKLLEMQCNKESNGNQKEAAEPEVGK
;
A
#
# COMPACT_ATOMS: atom_id res chain seq x y z
N MET A 1 -2.95 -59.94 15.27
CA MET A 1 -3.10 -58.94 16.35
C MET A 1 -2.26 -57.71 16.02
N ARG A 2 -2.86 -56.67 15.43
CA ARG A 2 -2.29 -55.30 15.30
C ARG A 2 -3.36 -54.41 14.66
N ALA A 3 -4.39 -54.12 15.44
CA ALA A 3 -5.44 -53.16 15.09
C ALA A 3 -6.09 -52.70 16.42
N SER A 4 -5.38 -51.91 17.22
CA SER A 4 -5.94 -51.33 18.45
C SER A 4 -5.16 -50.14 19.04
N ASN A 5 -4.25 -49.48 18.30
CA ASN A 5 -3.41 -48.40 18.87
C ASN A 5 -3.59 -47.01 18.23
N SER A 6 -4.46 -46.83 17.22
CA SER A 6 -4.69 -45.51 16.62
C SER A 6 -5.85 -44.73 17.25
N SER A 7 -6.68 -45.37 18.09
CA SER A 7 -7.86 -44.74 18.70
C SER A 7 -7.60 -44.12 20.08
N SER A 8 -6.42 -44.35 20.67
CA SER A 8 -6.07 -43.85 22.02
C SER A 8 -5.34 -42.51 22.03
N GLU A 9 -4.67 -42.11 20.95
CA GLU A 9 -3.99 -40.80 20.87
C GLU A 9 -4.94 -39.64 20.54
N GLU A 10 -6.02 -39.88 19.77
CA GLU A 10 -6.96 -38.82 19.38
C GLU A 10 -7.81 -38.30 20.54
N GLN A 11 -8.03 -39.12 21.59
CA GLN A 11 -8.77 -38.74 22.80
C GLN A 11 -7.96 -37.89 23.79
N LYS A 12 -6.64 -37.78 23.63
CA LYS A 12 -5.76 -37.18 24.67
C LYS A 12 -5.80 -35.64 24.72
N PHE A 13 -6.28 -34.98 23.67
CA PHE A 13 -6.23 -33.52 23.54
C PHE A 13 -7.59 -32.96 23.12
N GLN A 14 -8.44 -32.68 24.11
CA GLN A 14 -9.76 -32.08 23.93
C GLN A 14 -9.68 -30.55 24.03
N VAL A 15 -10.34 -29.86 23.08
CA VAL A 15 -10.51 -28.40 23.13
C VAL A 15 -11.71 -28.10 24.03
N ARG A 16 -11.54 -27.19 25.00
CA ARG A 16 -12.62 -26.72 25.88
C ARG A 16 -12.53 -25.22 26.13
N LYS A 17 -13.59 -24.61 26.67
CA LYS A 17 -13.56 -23.20 27.11
C LYS A 17 -12.59 -23.02 28.29
N LEU A 18 -11.97 -21.85 28.38
CA LEU A 18 -11.11 -21.44 29.50
C LEU A 18 -11.88 -21.53 30.82
N GLN A 19 -11.22 -22.01 31.87
CA GLN A 19 -11.75 -22.07 33.24
C GLN A 19 -10.89 -21.20 34.17
N ILE A 20 -11.51 -20.73 35.26
CA ILE A 20 -10.83 -19.88 36.24
C ILE A 20 -9.59 -20.55 36.88
N SER A 21 -9.59 -21.89 36.98
CA SER A 21 -8.48 -22.68 37.51
C SER A 21 -7.29 -22.80 36.55
N ASP A 22 -7.46 -22.45 35.27
CA ASP A 22 -6.43 -22.64 34.24
C ASP A 22 -5.24 -21.70 34.40
N LYS A 23 -5.37 -20.63 35.19
CA LYS A 23 -4.24 -19.81 35.59
C LYS A 23 -3.14 -20.65 36.25
N ASN A 24 -3.53 -21.54 37.18
CA ASN A 24 -2.61 -22.42 37.90
C ASN A 24 -2.06 -23.54 37.01
N LYS A 25 -2.68 -23.76 35.85
CA LYS A 25 -2.27 -24.75 34.85
C LYS A 25 -1.33 -24.18 33.78
N GLY A 26 -0.83 -22.95 33.95
CA GLY A 26 0.19 -22.38 33.07
C GLY A 26 -0.35 -21.51 31.92
N PHE A 27 -1.62 -21.10 31.94
CA PHE A 27 -2.23 -20.33 30.86
C PHE A 27 -1.49 -19.02 30.53
N ILE A 28 -1.07 -18.24 31.54
CA ILE A 28 -0.32 -16.99 31.33
C ILE A 28 1.09 -17.25 30.78
N GLN A 29 1.73 -18.33 31.24
CA GLN A 29 3.03 -18.77 30.77
C GLN A 29 2.98 -19.19 29.30
N LEU A 30 1.87 -19.78 28.86
CA LEU A 30 1.65 -20.12 27.47
C LEU A 30 1.49 -18.85 26.60
N LEU A 31 0.71 -17.85 27.03
CA LEU A 31 0.53 -16.60 26.29
C LEU A 31 1.83 -15.80 26.14
N ARG A 32 2.79 -15.93 27.07
CA ARG A 32 4.13 -15.33 26.94
C ARG A 32 4.92 -15.83 25.73
N GLN A 33 4.60 -17.01 25.21
CA GLN A 33 5.22 -17.52 23.99
C GLN A 33 4.69 -16.83 22.72
N LEU A 34 3.58 -16.10 22.83
CA LEU A 34 2.98 -15.34 21.73
C LEU A 34 3.45 -13.88 21.71
N THR A 35 3.47 -13.22 22.87
CA THR A 35 3.85 -11.80 22.98
C THR A 35 4.26 -11.46 24.43
N VAL A 36 4.75 -10.23 24.64
CA VAL A 36 5.10 -9.72 25.98
C VAL A 36 3.87 -9.77 26.87
N CYS A 37 3.93 -10.55 27.94
CA CYS A 37 2.88 -10.66 28.94
C CYS A 37 3.50 -10.63 30.34
N ASP A 38 3.30 -9.53 31.07
CA ASP A 38 3.82 -9.32 32.42
C ASP A 38 3.22 -10.29 33.44
N SER A 39 3.68 -10.27 34.69
CA SER A 39 3.09 -11.08 35.75
C SER A 39 1.68 -10.58 36.08
N VAL A 40 0.65 -11.38 35.77
CA VAL A 40 -0.75 -11.09 36.09
C VAL A 40 -1.08 -11.59 37.51
N SER A 41 -1.60 -10.73 38.39
CA SER A 41 -2.00 -11.12 39.76
C SER A 41 -3.24 -12.03 39.76
N ASP A 42 -3.49 -12.78 40.84
CA ASP A 42 -4.67 -13.68 40.92
C ASP A 42 -5.99 -12.92 40.87
N LYS A 43 -5.99 -11.72 41.44
CA LYS A 43 -7.12 -10.81 41.41
C LYS A 43 -7.39 -10.32 39.98
N ASP A 44 -6.37 -9.81 39.29
CA ASP A 44 -6.54 -9.26 37.93
C ASP A 44 -6.98 -10.34 36.93
N PHE A 45 -6.45 -11.56 37.05
CA PHE A 45 -6.88 -12.68 36.22
C PHE A 45 -8.35 -13.03 36.46
N LYS A 46 -8.77 -13.08 37.73
CA LYS A 46 -10.15 -13.40 38.09
C LYS A 46 -11.11 -12.34 37.60
N ASP A 47 -10.79 -11.07 37.81
CA ASP A 47 -11.62 -9.93 37.38
C ASP A 47 -11.77 -9.94 35.85
N ARG A 48 -10.66 -10.09 35.12
CA ARG A 48 -10.68 -10.19 33.65
C ARG A 48 -11.42 -11.43 33.14
N PHE A 49 -11.28 -12.58 33.80
CA PHE A 49 -12.01 -13.80 33.43
C PHE A 49 -13.53 -13.59 33.48
N TRP A 50 -14.03 -12.92 34.53
CA TRP A 50 -15.46 -12.64 34.66
C TRP A 50 -15.95 -11.61 33.65
N GLU A 51 -15.16 -10.56 33.38
CA GLU A 51 -15.47 -9.57 32.33
C GLU A 51 -15.64 -10.24 30.96
N LEU A 52 -14.71 -11.12 30.58
CA LEU A 52 -14.75 -11.81 29.29
C LEU A 52 -15.83 -12.87 29.24
N SER A 53 -16.09 -13.57 30.35
CA SER A 53 -17.18 -14.55 30.43
C SER A 53 -18.57 -13.90 30.35
N ALA A 54 -18.71 -12.65 30.79
CA ALA A 54 -19.96 -11.90 30.69
C ALA A 54 -20.36 -11.55 29.25
N LEU A 55 -19.41 -11.58 28.30
CA LEU A 55 -19.67 -11.41 26.86
C LEU A 55 -20.36 -12.64 26.22
N GLY A 56 -20.42 -13.77 26.94
CA GLY A 56 -21.11 -14.98 26.49
C GLY A 56 -20.53 -15.55 25.19
N ASP A 57 -21.40 -15.84 24.22
CA ASP A 57 -20.98 -16.46 22.96
C ASP A 57 -20.37 -15.47 21.95
N ASP A 58 -20.36 -14.16 22.27
CA ASP A 58 -19.71 -13.13 21.46
C ASP A 58 -18.19 -13.05 21.70
N HIS A 59 -17.67 -13.67 22.78
CA HIS A 59 -16.24 -13.78 22.99
C HIS A 59 -15.88 -15.07 23.73
N ILE A 60 -15.11 -15.96 23.10
CA ILE A 60 -14.74 -17.25 23.68
C ILE A 60 -13.23 -17.43 23.63
N ILE A 61 -12.65 -17.77 24.78
CA ILE A 61 -11.28 -18.28 24.88
C ILE A 61 -11.35 -19.80 25.01
N SER A 62 -10.67 -20.49 24.10
CA SER A 62 -10.56 -21.95 24.10
C SER A 62 -9.14 -22.38 24.46
N VAL A 63 -9.04 -23.50 25.15
CA VAL A 63 -7.77 -24.08 25.62
C VAL A 63 -7.73 -25.58 25.34
N VAL A 64 -6.51 -26.10 25.22
CA VAL A 64 -6.21 -27.54 25.25
C VAL A 64 -5.34 -27.81 26.46
N GLU A 65 -5.80 -28.71 27.31
CA GLU A 65 -5.04 -29.22 28.45
C GLU A 65 -4.39 -30.55 28.07
N ASP A 66 -3.14 -30.74 28.47
CA ASP A 66 -2.51 -32.06 28.47
C ASP A 66 -2.82 -32.77 29.78
N GLU A 67 -3.68 -33.79 29.72
CA GLU A 67 -4.09 -34.56 30.91
C GLU A 67 -2.91 -35.24 31.63
N SER A 68 -1.80 -35.50 30.93
CA SER A 68 -0.62 -36.13 31.55
C SER A 68 0.24 -35.18 32.38
N SER A 69 0.25 -33.89 32.05
CA SER A 69 0.99 -32.87 32.79
C SER A 69 0.10 -31.92 33.60
N GLY A 70 -1.21 -31.92 33.36
CA GLY A 70 -2.18 -30.99 33.95
C GLY A 70 -1.98 -29.54 33.50
N LYS A 71 -1.24 -29.31 32.41
CA LYS A 71 -0.90 -27.97 31.91
C LYS A 71 -1.70 -27.60 30.66
N ILE A 72 -1.96 -26.32 30.49
CA ILE A 72 -2.52 -25.77 29.25
C ILE A 72 -1.40 -25.69 28.21
N ILE A 73 -1.58 -26.37 27.09
CA ILE A 73 -0.57 -26.53 26.04
C ILE A 73 -0.97 -25.86 24.72
N ALA A 74 -2.21 -25.40 24.57
CA ALA A 74 -2.62 -24.55 23.46
C ALA A 74 -3.79 -23.64 23.86
N THR A 75 -3.88 -22.44 23.28
CA THR A 75 -5.03 -21.55 23.43
C THR A 75 -5.29 -20.72 22.17
N GLY A 76 -6.50 -20.17 22.06
CA GLY A 76 -6.91 -19.19 21.07
C GLY A 76 -8.23 -18.54 21.48
N SER A 77 -8.44 -17.31 21.04
CA SER A 77 -9.64 -16.52 21.32
C SER A 77 -10.43 -16.25 20.04
N ILE A 78 -11.75 -16.11 20.17
CA ILE A 78 -12.60 -15.59 19.09
C ILE A 78 -13.48 -14.46 19.62
N PHE A 79 -13.51 -13.36 18.89
CA PHE A 79 -14.40 -12.21 19.13
C PHE A 79 -15.40 -12.03 17.98
N MET A 80 -16.65 -11.74 18.31
CA MET A 80 -17.75 -11.59 17.36
C MET A 80 -18.11 -10.12 17.17
N GLU A 81 -17.84 -9.59 15.98
CA GLU A 81 -18.17 -8.22 15.61
C GLU A 81 -19.55 -8.19 14.91
N LYS A 82 -20.50 -7.43 15.47
CA LYS A 82 -21.83 -7.22 14.90
C LYS A 82 -21.81 -6.01 13.97
N LYS A 83 -22.26 -6.17 12.72
CA LYS A 83 -22.27 -5.10 11.70
C LYS A 83 -23.69 -4.85 11.21
N PHE A 84 -24.02 -3.60 10.90
CA PHE A 84 -25.27 -3.27 10.19
C PHE A 84 -25.24 -3.74 8.72
N LEU A 85 -24.05 -3.80 8.14
CA LEU A 85 -23.82 -4.27 6.77
C LEU A 85 -24.19 -5.75 6.62
N ARG A 86 -24.61 -6.14 5.41
CA ARG A 86 -25.04 -7.52 5.08
C ARG A 86 -26.16 -8.04 5.99
N ASN A 87 -27.23 -7.25 6.11
CA ASN A 87 -28.44 -7.62 6.84
C ASN A 87 -28.18 -7.89 8.33
N CYS A 88 -27.53 -6.94 9.02
CA CYS A 88 -27.16 -7.09 10.43
C CYS A 88 -26.23 -8.30 10.72
N GLY A 89 -25.32 -8.60 9.79
CA GLY A 89 -24.46 -9.78 9.84
C GLY A 89 -23.36 -9.71 10.91
N LYS A 90 -22.79 -10.88 11.25
CA LYS A 90 -21.69 -11.03 12.22
C LYS A 90 -20.40 -11.46 11.53
N VAL A 91 -19.26 -10.99 12.04
CA VAL A 91 -17.91 -11.38 11.62
C VAL A 91 -17.16 -11.92 12.83
N GLY A 92 -16.55 -13.11 12.69
CA GLY A 92 -15.72 -13.71 13.74
C GLY A 92 -14.25 -13.37 13.50
N HIS A 93 -13.57 -12.91 14.54
CA HIS A 93 -12.14 -12.61 14.54
C HIS A 93 -11.45 -13.60 15.46
N ILE A 94 -10.60 -14.46 14.91
CA ILE A 94 -9.77 -15.38 15.69
C ILE A 94 -8.43 -14.70 15.97
N GLU A 95 -8.05 -14.68 17.23
CA GLU A 95 -6.84 -14.05 17.74
C GLU A 95 -6.15 -14.96 18.77
N ASP A 96 -4.98 -14.52 19.20
CA ASP A 96 -4.19 -15.10 20.29
C ASP A 96 -3.93 -16.61 20.21
N ILE A 97 -3.73 -17.15 19.00
CA ILE A 97 -3.46 -18.59 18.84
C ILE A 97 -2.01 -18.89 19.20
N VAL A 98 -1.83 -19.73 20.21
CA VAL A 98 -0.52 -20.17 20.66
C VAL A 98 -0.55 -21.65 21.04
N VAL A 99 0.53 -22.35 20.71
CA VAL A 99 0.79 -23.75 21.08
C VAL A 99 2.14 -23.81 21.76
N ASP A 100 2.21 -24.50 22.89
CA ASP A 100 3.42 -24.67 23.68
C ASP A 100 4.54 -25.26 22.81
N SER A 101 5.76 -24.74 22.95
CA SER A 101 6.92 -25.18 22.18
C SER A 101 7.16 -26.70 22.23
N ASN A 102 6.85 -27.35 23.36
CA ASN A 102 7.04 -28.80 23.53
C ASN A 102 5.91 -29.63 22.92
N ALA A 103 4.81 -28.99 22.54
CA ALA A 103 3.63 -29.61 21.92
C ALA A 103 3.43 -29.18 20.45
N ARG A 104 4.39 -28.46 19.86
CA ARG A 104 4.37 -28.10 18.43
C ARG A 104 4.46 -29.36 17.56
N GLY A 105 3.83 -29.33 16.38
CA GLY A 105 3.74 -30.50 15.48
C GLY A 105 2.54 -31.43 15.75
N LEU A 106 1.91 -31.37 16.93
CA LEU A 106 0.70 -32.15 17.27
C LEU A 106 -0.61 -31.59 16.67
N LYS A 107 -0.52 -30.62 15.75
CA LYS A 107 -1.66 -29.98 15.07
C LYS A 107 -2.71 -29.37 16.03
N LEU A 108 -2.33 -28.98 17.24
CA LEU A 108 -3.24 -28.43 18.25
C LEU A 108 -3.79 -27.05 17.87
N GLY A 109 -2.98 -26.20 17.22
CA GLY A 109 -3.45 -24.92 16.68
C GLY A 109 -4.58 -25.11 15.66
N LYS A 110 -4.47 -26.12 14.79
CA LYS A 110 -5.53 -26.50 13.85
C LYS A 110 -6.82 -26.92 14.56
N LYS A 111 -6.71 -27.72 15.63
CA LYS A 111 -7.86 -28.14 16.45
C LYS A 111 -8.56 -26.93 17.08
N ILE A 112 -7.80 -25.95 17.59
CA ILE A 112 -8.36 -24.71 18.16
C ILE A 112 -9.07 -23.89 17.07
N ILE A 113 -8.42 -23.67 15.92
CA ILE A 113 -9.03 -22.93 14.81
C ILE A 113 -10.34 -23.60 14.37
N ALA A 114 -10.35 -24.93 14.23
CA ALA A 114 -11.53 -25.69 13.85
C ALA A 114 -12.67 -25.51 14.87
N PHE A 115 -12.36 -25.60 16.17
CA PHE A 115 -13.33 -25.39 17.24
C PHE A 115 -13.93 -23.97 17.22
N LEU A 116 -13.08 -22.94 17.10
CA LEU A 116 -13.52 -21.54 17.07
C LEU A 116 -14.32 -21.21 15.79
N THR A 117 -13.93 -21.80 14.66
CA THR A 117 -14.64 -21.63 13.38
C THR A 117 -16.02 -22.26 13.43
N GLU A 118 -16.16 -23.46 14.01
CA GLU A 118 -17.46 -24.09 14.18
C GLU A 118 -18.36 -23.29 15.13
N HIS A 119 -17.79 -22.75 16.23
CA HIS A 119 -18.52 -21.83 17.10
C HIS A 119 -19.04 -20.59 16.34
N ALA A 120 -18.18 -19.95 15.54
CA ALA A 120 -18.59 -18.79 14.74
C ALA A 120 -19.72 -19.12 13.75
N ARG A 121 -19.63 -20.30 13.12
CA ARG A 121 -20.65 -20.81 12.19
C ARG A 121 -21.99 -21.00 12.88
N LEU A 122 -21.99 -21.63 14.07
CA LEU A 122 -23.19 -21.80 14.89
C LEU A 122 -23.81 -20.47 15.30
N MET A 123 -22.98 -19.43 15.50
CA MET A 123 -23.43 -18.08 15.84
C MET A 123 -23.91 -17.23 14.64
N GLY A 124 -23.86 -17.78 13.43
CA GLY A 124 -24.33 -17.13 12.20
C GLY A 124 -23.32 -16.16 11.58
N CYS A 125 -22.01 -16.35 11.80
CA CYS A 125 -21.00 -15.55 11.12
C CYS A 125 -20.95 -15.83 9.63
N TYR A 126 -21.00 -14.76 8.84
CA TYR A 126 -20.87 -14.85 7.37
C TYR A 126 -19.41 -14.75 6.91
N LYS A 127 -18.50 -14.28 7.77
CA LYS A 127 -17.09 -14.08 7.47
C LYS A 127 -16.23 -14.34 8.70
N MET A 128 -15.06 -14.91 8.46
CA MET A 128 -13.98 -15.10 9.45
C MET A 128 -12.78 -14.23 9.09
N SER A 129 -12.10 -13.70 10.09
CA SER A 129 -10.81 -13.02 10.01
C SER A 129 -9.86 -13.70 10.99
N ASN A 130 -8.63 -13.98 10.58
CA ASN A 130 -7.61 -14.58 11.44
C ASN A 130 -6.37 -13.70 11.37
N ASN A 131 -5.90 -13.20 12.51
CA ASN A 131 -4.76 -12.29 12.58
C ASN A 131 -3.64 -12.94 13.39
N ASN A 132 -2.91 -13.89 12.79
CA ASN A 132 -1.74 -14.52 13.43
C ASN A 132 -0.49 -14.26 12.59
N ASN A 133 0.55 -13.72 13.23
CA ASN A 133 1.89 -13.54 12.69
C ASN A 133 2.79 -14.79 12.90
N ASN A 134 2.22 -15.98 13.05
CA ASN A 134 2.97 -17.22 13.30
C ASN A 134 2.83 -18.20 12.13
N ASP A 135 3.93 -18.43 11.40
CA ASP A 135 4.04 -19.22 10.17
C ASP A 135 3.91 -20.77 10.33
N ASP A 136 3.35 -21.28 11.43
CA ASP A 136 3.38 -22.74 11.74
C ASP A 136 2.02 -23.47 11.62
N ALA A 137 1.00 -22.88 11.00
CA ALA A 137 -0.28 -23.55 10.77
C ALA A 137 -0.51 -23.86 9.28
N GLU A 138 0.15 -24.92 8.80
CA GLU A 138 -0.19 -25.58 7.53
C GLU A 138 -1.70 -25.87 7.47
N ASN A 139 -2.35 -25.95 6.32
CA ASN A 139 -3.81 -26.09 6.22
C ASN A 139 -4.24 -27.58 6.45
N PRO A 140 -5.22 -27.95 7.30
CA PRO A 140 -5.75 -29.31 7.30
C PRO A 140 -6.79 -29.50 6.18
N LYS A 141 -6.48 -30.36 5.21
CA LYS A 141 -7.46 -30.94 4.28
C LYS A 141 -8.41 -31.84 5.08
N VAL A 142 -9.71 -31.54 5.04
CA VAL A 142 -10.77 -32.38 5.59
C VAL A 142 -11.25 -33.32 4.49
N SER A 143 -10.93 -34.60 4.60
CA SER A 143 -11.60 -35.68 3.88
C SER A 143 -11.97 -36.78 4.87
N ASP A 144 -13.24 -37.21 4.76
CA ASP A 144 -13.89 -38.36 5.38
C ASP A 144 -14.41 -38.22 6.82
N ILE A 145 -15.73 -38.01 6.97
CA ILE A 145 -16.70 -38.99 7.51
C ILE A 145 -18.15 -38.47 7.34
N GLN A 146 -18.95 -39.28 6.62
CA GLN A 146 -20.41 -39.46 6.55
C GLN A 146 -21.35 -38.37 5.95
N LYS A 147 -22.19 -38.88 5.03
CA LYS A 147 -23.05 -38.22 4.02
C LYS A 147 -24.38 -37.69 4.59
N GLY A 148 -24.75 -36.49 4.13
CA GLY A 148 -26.10 -35.86 4.11
C GLY A 148 -26.07 -34.68 3.12
N PRO A 149 -27.18 -34.29 2.47
CA PRO A 149 -27.20 -34.01 1.03
C PRO A 149 -26.53 -32.69 0.60
N GLU A 150 -25.66 -32.84 -0.40
CA GLU A 150 -25.21 -31.92 -1.45
C GLU A 150 -25.05 -30.42 -1.14
N ALA A 151 -23.78 -30.03 -0.97
CA ALA A 151 -23.25 -28.69 -1.25
C ALA A 151 -21.90 -28.84 -2.01
N PRO A 152 -21.52 -27.88 -2.89
CA PRO A 152 -20.55 -28.11 -3.95
C PRO A 152 -19.10 -28.31 -3.46
N THR A 153 -18.34 -29.07 -4.25
CA THR A 153 -16.99 -29.64 -4.03
C THR A 153 -15.84 -28.63 -3.80
N PRO A 154 -14.74 -29.04 -3.13
CA PRO A 154 -13.62 -28.17 -2.69
C PRO A 154 -12.60 -27.81 -3.79
N SER A 155 -12.93 -27.97 -5.07
CA SER A 155 -12.13 -27.42 -6.18
C SER A 155 -12.19 -25.89 -6.25
N GLY A 156 -13.22 -25.29 -5.63
CA GLY A 156 -13.47 -23.85 -5.66
C GLY A 156 -12.49 -22.99 -4.87
N GLU A 157 -11.90 -23.45 -3.75
CA GLU A 157 -11.13 -22.60 -2.82
C GLU A 157 -9.69 -22.32 -3.25
N ILE A 158 -8.97 -23.32 -3.77
CA ILE A 158 -7.66 -23.09 -4.41
C ILE A 158 -7.86 -22.26 -5.68
N GLN A 159 -8.99 -22.49 -6.37
CA GLN A 159 -9.36 -21.76 -7.58
C GLN A 159 -9.71 -20.30 -7.32
N THR A 160 -10.43 -19.99 -6.24
CA THR A 160 -10.76 -18.62 -5.84
C THR A 160 -9.57 -17.84 -5.31
N ASN A 161 -8.56 -18.46 -4.70
CA ASN A 161 -7.35 -17.75 -4.25
C ASN A 161 -6.43 -17.34 -5.39
N TRP A 162 -6.20 -18.22 -6.39
CA TRP A 162 -5.46 -17.82 -7.58
C TRP A 162 -6.30 -16.89 -8.46
N TYR A 163 -7.61 -17.12 -8.56
CA TYR A 163 -8.51 -16.26 -9.34
C TYR A 163 -8.65 -14.88 -8.71
N SER A 164 -8.73 -14.75 -7.39
CA SER A 164 -8.76 -13.45 -6.69
C SER A 164 -7.40 -12.74 -6.76
N SER A 165 -6.29 -13.46 -6.59
CA SER A 165 -4.94 -12.88 -6.78
C SER A 165 -4.71 -12.43 -8.23
N LEU A 166 -5.17 -13.24 -9.20
CA LEU A 166 -5.13 -12.92 -10.62
C LEU A 166 -6.06 -11.73 -10.93
N LEU A 167 -7.28 -11.71 -10.40
CA LEU A 167 -8.22 -10.60 -10.55
C LEU A 167 -7.68 -9.32 -9.94
N GLN A 168 -7.02 -9.39 -8.78
CA GLN A 168 -6.39 -8.24 -8.16
C GLN A 168 -5.21 -7.73 -8.99
N GLN A 169 -4.36 -8.63 -9.50
CA GLN A 169 -3.30 -8.25 -10.45
C GLN A 169 -3.89 -7.63 -11.72
N VAL A 170 -4.86 -8.29 -12.35
CA VAL A 170 -5.57 -7.78 -13.55
C VAL A 170 -6.22 -6.43 -13.27
N SER A 171 -6.76 -6.21 -12.07
CA SER A 171 -7.31 -4.92 -11.65
C SER A 171 -6.23 -3.84 -11.56
N VAL A 172 -5.08 -4.11 -10.93
CA VAL A 172 -3.97 -3.16 -10.82
C VAL A 172 -3.37 -2.85 -12.20
N TYR A 173 -3.12 -3.88 -13.03
CA TYR A 173 -2.63 -3.71 -14.40
C TYR A 173 -3.65 -2.98 -15.29
N GLY A 174 -4.94 -3.27 -15.15
CA GLY A 174 -6.00 -2.59 -15.87
C GLY A 174 -6.12 -1.12 -15.50
N ILE A 175 -6.00 -0.79 -14.21
CA ILE A 175 -5.96 0.59 -13.71
C ILE A 175 -4.73 1.33 -14.25
N ALA A 176 -3.55 0.71 -14.21
CA ALA A 176 -2.32 1.28 -14.74
C ALA A 176 -2.39 1.50 -16.27
N ALA A 177 -2.92 0.53 -17.02
CA ALA A 177 -3.15 0.67 -18.46
C ALA A 177 -4.15 1.79 -18.77
N GLY A 178 -5.25 1.87 -18.02
CA GLY A 178 -6.24 2.95 -18.12
C GLY A 178 -5.62 4.33 -17.89
N TYR A 179 -4.74 4.45 -16.89
CA TYR A 179 -3.97 5.68 -16.65
C TYR A 179 -3.06 6.03 -17.83
N CYS A 180 -2.28 5.07 -18.33
CA CYS A 180 -1.35 5.27 -19.45
C CYS A 180 -2.06 5.69 -20.74
N ILE A 181 -3.16 5.02 -21.09
CA ILE A 181 -3.99 5.35 -22.25
C ILE A 181 -4.58 6.75 -22.09
N SER A 182 -5.17 7.05 -20.92
CA SER A 182 -5.79 8.34 -20.65
C SER A 182 -4.77 9.47 -20.73
N ALA A 183 -3.60 9.31 -20.12
CA ALA A 183 -2.53 10.31 -20.12
C ALA A 183 -1.98 10.58 -21.53
N SER A 184 -1.80 9.53 -22.33
CA SER A 184 -1.26 9.65 -23.69
C SER A 184 -2.26 10.32 -24.63
N LEU A 185 -3.53 9.90 -24.60
CA LEU A 185 -4.60 10.50 -25.40
C LEU A 185 -4.86 11.95 -24.99
N LEU A 186 -4.89 12.24 -23.69
CA LEU A 186 -5.09 13.60 -23.20
C LEU A 186 -3.98 14.55 -23.70
N SER A 187 -2.73 14.10 -23.78
CA SER A 187 -1.64 14.94 -24.31
C SER A 187 -1.85 15.32 -25.78
N ILE A 188 -2.40 14.42 -26.60
CA ILE A 188 -2.67 14.66 -28.02
C ILE A 188 -3.91 15.53 -28.17
N ILE A 189 -4.99 15.18 -27.47
CA ILE A 189 -6.28 15.88 -27.52
C ILE A 189 -6.13 17.31 -26.98
N ASN A 190 -5.38 17.52 -25.89
CA ASN A 190 -5.14 18.88 -25.36
C ASN A 190 -4.40 19.75 -26.37
N LYS A 191 -3.42 19.19 -27.11
CA LYS A 191 -2.74 19.95 -28.17
C LYS A 191 -3.71 20.34 -29.29
N TRP A 192 -4.60 19.42 -29.69
CA TRP A 192 -5.62 19.70 -30.69
C TRP A 192 -6.67 20.72 -30.20
N ALA A 193 -7.10 20.60 -28.94
CA ALA A 193 -8.02 21.54 -28.30
C ALA A 193 -7.42 22.94 -28.22
N VAL A 194 -6.17 23.10 -27.77
CA VAL A 194 -5.51 24.41 -27.66
C VAL A 194 -5.30 25.08 -29.03
N MET A 195 -5.14 24.31 -30.11
CA MET A 195 -5.09 24.88 -31.47
C MET A 195 -6.42 25.51 -31.91
N LYS A 196 -7.54 25.07 -31.36
CA LYS A 196 -8.90 25.55 -31.70
C LYS A 196 -9.50 26.46 -30.62
N PHE A 197 -9.06 26.30 -29.38
CA PHE A 197 -9.45 27.05 -28.19
C PHE A 197 -8.17 27.50 -27.45
N PRO A 198 -7.59 28.66 -27.83
CA PRO A 198 -6.22 29.06 -27.47
C PRO A 198 -6.12 29.66 -26.04
N TYR A 199 -6.75 28.99 -25.08
CA TYR A 199 -6.79 29.32 -23.66
C TYR A 199 -6.54 28.05 -22.81
N PRO A 200 -5.28 27.61 -22.65
CA PRO A 200 -4.94 26.43 -21.87
C PRO A 200 -5.42 26.47 -20.42
N GLY A 201 -5.40 27.65 -19.76
CA GLY A 201 -5.92 27.79 -18.40
C GLY A 201 -7.42 27.52 -18.34
N ALA A 202 -8.20 28.20 -19.19
CA ALA A 202 -9.64 27.98 -19.28
C ALA A 202 -10.01 26.53 -19.67
N LEU A 203 -9.23 25.88 -20.54
CA LEU A 203 -9.43 24.47 -20.89
C LEU A 203 -9.25 23.56 -19.67
N THR A 204 -8.22 23.81 -18.86
CA THR A 204 -7.95 23.06 -17.62
C THR A 204 -9.07 23.26 -16.59
N ALA A 205 -9.57 24.48 -16.43
CA ALA A 205 -10.72 24.73 -15.56
C ALA A 205 -11.99 24.02 -16.03
N LEU A 206 -12.23 23.95 -17.34
CA LEU A 206 -13.34 23.19 -17.88
C LEU A 206 -13.19 21.68 -17.60
N GLN A 207 -11.98 21.13 -17.66
CA GLN A 207 -11.71 19.75 -17.25
C GLN A 207 -12.00 19.53 -15.75
N TYR A 208 -11.59 20.45 -14.88
CA TYR A 208 -11.88 20.38 -13.44
C TYR A 208 -13.38 20.46 -13.16
N PHE A 209 -14.06 21.43 -13.78
CA PHE A 209 -15.50 21.61 -13.65
C PHE A 209 -16.27 20.37 -14.12
N THR A 210 -15.99 19.89 -15.34
CA THR A 210 -16.67 18.71 -15.91
C THR A 210 -16.37 17.45 -15.12
N SER A 211 -15.17 17.32 -14.53
CA SER A 211 -14.84 16.19 -13.67
C SER A 211 -15.62 16.21 -12.36
N ALA A 212 -15.68 17.36 -11.68
CA ALA A 212 -16.46 17.52 -10.45
C ALA A 212 -17.97 17.37 -10.71
N ALA A 213 -18.49 18.01 -11.76
CA ALA A 213 -19.89 17.91 -12.17
C ALA A 213 -20.25 16.49 -12.60
N GLY A 214 -19.37 15.81 -13.34
CA GLY A 214 -19.56 14.41 -13.74
C GLY A 214 -19.73 13.49 -12.55
N VAL A 215 -18.89 13.62 -11.52
CA VAL A 215 -19.03 12.83 -10.29
C VAL A 215 -20.34 13.18 -9.57
N PHE A 216 -20.68 14.46 -9.45
CA PHE A 216 -21.91 14.89 -8.78
C PHE A 216 -23.18 14.38 -9.49
N ILE A 217 -23.24 14.50 -10.82
CA ILE A 217 -24.37 14.05 -11.65
C ILE A 217 -24.47 12.52 -11.63
N CYS A 218 -23.37 11.79 -11.85
CA CYS A 218 -23.38 10.33 -11.81
C CYS A 218 -23.75 9.81 -10.40
N GLY A 219 -23.33 10.53 -9.35
CA GLY A 219 -23.72 10.22 -7.98
C GLY A 219 -25.19 10.50 -7.70
N TRP A 220 -25.75 11.60 -8.21
CA TRP A 220 -27.17 11.90 -8.14
C TRP A 220 -28.03 10.86 -8.88
N LEU A 221 -27.56 10.38 -10.03
CA LEU A 221 -28.14 9.27 -10.78
C LEU A 221 -27.92 7.89 -10.15
N LYS A 222 -27.22 7.82 -9.00
CA LYS A 222 -26.85 6.58 -8.30
C LYS A 222 -26.06 5.58 -9.15
N LEU A 223 -25.34 6.06 -10.17
CA LEU A 223 -24.45 5.25 -11.00
C LEU A 223 -23.11 4.99 -10.32
N ILE A 224 -22.71 5.87 -9.40
CA ILE A 224 -21.47 5.78 -8.64
C ILE A 224 -21.71 6.09 -7.16
N GLU A 225 -20.96 5.41 -6.30
CA GLU A 225 -20.86 5.76 -4.89
C GLU A 225 -19.72 6.78 -4.72
N TYR A 226 -20.05 7.96 -4.20
CA TYR A 226 -19.07 9.01 -3.89
C TYR A 226 -19.30 9.54 -2.47
N ASP A 227 -18.21 9.97 -1.84
CA ASP A 227 -18.25 10.55 -0.51
C ASP A 227 -18.89 11.95 -0.54
N ARG A 228 -19.75 12.25 0.44
CA ARG A 228 -20.38 13.57 0.53
C ARG A 228 -19.32 14.66 0.73
N LEU A 229 -19.61 15.84 0.21
CA LEU A 229 -18.77 17.02 0.44
C LEU A 229 -18.86 17.45 1.90
N ASP A 230 -17.69 17.53 2.53
CA ASP A 230 -17.51 17.97 3.90
C ASP A 230 -16.38 19.01 3.94
N LEU A 231 -16.68 20.18 4.50
CA LEU A 231 -15.74 21.31 4.51
C LEU A 231 -14.49 21.03 5.34
N LEU A 232 -14.60 20.25 6.41
CA LEU A 232 -13.43 19.87 7.22
C LEU A 232 -12.49 18.96 6.42
N THR A 233 -13.06 18.02 5.67
CA THR A 233 -12.31 17.14 4.77
C THR A 233 -11.65 17.94 3.65
N MET A 234 -12.35 18.93 3.07
CA MET A 234 -11.76 19.84 2.08
C MET A 234 -10.59 20.64 2.66
N TRP A 235 -10.76 21.20 3.87
CA TRP A 235 -9.68 21.92 4.55
C TRP A 235 -8.44 21.04 4.80
N ARG A 236 -8.63 19.75 5.10
CA ARG A 236 -7.55 18.78 5.27
C ARG A 236 -6.88 18.41 3.93
N PHE A 237 -7.62 18.45 2.82
CA PHE A 237 -7.11 18.14 1.48
C PHE A 237 -6.42 19.35 0.82
N LEU A 238 -6.82 20.58 1.16
CA LEU A 238 -6.31 21.84 0.59
C LEU A 238 -4.78 21.96 0.51
N PRO A 239 -3.98 21.54 1.53
CA PRO A 239 -2.53 21.58 1.40
C PRO A 239 -2.00 20.74 0.23
N ALA A 240 -2.68 19.65 -0.13
CA ALA A 240 -2.32 18.82 -1.28
C ALA A 240 -2.52 19.59 -2.59
N ALA A 241 -3.63 20.34 -2.71
CA ALA A 241 -3.88 21.18 -3.86
C ALA A 241 -2.81 22.29 -4.00
N ILE A 242 -2.44 22.94 -2.91
CA ILE A 242 -1.38 23.98 -2.91
C ILE A 242 -0.03 23.40 -3.36
N ILE A 243 0.36 22.24 -2.82
CA ILE A 243 1.60 21.56 -3.20
C ILE A 243 1.57 21.15 -4.68
N PHE A 244 0.44 20.63 -5.15
CA PHE A 244 0.24 20.30 -6.56
C PHE A 244 0.42 21.52 -7.46
N TYR A 245 -0.16 22.66 -7.10
CA TYR A 245 0.04 23.92 -7.82
C TYR A 245 1.50 24.39 -7.82
N LEU A 246 2.20 24.29 -6.70
CA LEU A 246 3.62 24.62 -6.63
C LEU A 246 4.45 23.71 -7.57
N SER A 247 4.11 22.42 -7.64
CA SER A 247 4.74 21.47 -8.55
C SER A 247 4.45 21.80 -10.03
N LEU A 248 3.24 22.26 -10.36
CA LEU A 248 2.84 22.70 -11.70
C LEU A 248 3.61 23.97 -12.12
N PHE A 249 3.72 24.94 -11.20
CA PHE A 249 4.43 26.19 -11.43
C PHE A 249 5.92 25.95 -11.69
N THR A 250 6.61 25.23 -10.79
CA THR A 250 8.03 24.90 -10.96
C THR A 250 8.31 24.07 -12.22
N ASN A 251 7.38 23.20 -12.63
CA ASN A 251 7.46 22.46 -13.88
C ASN A 251 7.37 23.39 -15.11
N SER A 252 6.44 24.35 -15.10
CA SER A 252 6.29 25.33 -16.16
C SER A 252 7.52 26.24 -16.29
N GLU A 253 8.04 26.77 -15.18
CA GLU A 253 9.24 27.61 -15.16
C GLU A 253 10.49 26.87 -15.64
N LEU A 254 10.64 25.59 -15.27
CA LEU A 254 11.73 24.76 -15.77
C LEU A 254 11.67 24.61 -17.29
N LEU A 255 10.48 24.40 -17.86
CA LEU A 255 10.29 24.29 -19.32
C LEU A 255 10.51 25.60 -20.07
N LEU A 256 10.35 26.76 -19.41
CA LEU A 256 10.67 28.07 -20.00
C LEU A 256 12.17 28.32 -20.11
N HIS A 257 12.95 27.74 -19.19
CA HIS A 257 14.40 28.00 -19.09
C HIS A 257 15.28 26.81 -19.51
N ALA A 258 14.73 25.62 -19.67
CA ALA A 258 15.45 24.41 -20.05
C ALA A 258 14.85 23.72 -21.27
N ASN A 259 15.69 23.04 -22.04
CA ASN A 259 15.24 22.18 -23.12
C ASN A 259 14.40 21.01 -22.58
N VAL A 260 13.48 20.52 -23.43
CA VAL A 260 12.63 19.36 -23.13
C VAL A 260 13.47 18.13 -22.75
N ASP A 261 14.65 17.99 -23.34
CA ASP A 261 15.57 16.88 -23.08
C ASP A 261 16.16 16.97 -21.66
N THR A 262 16.64 18.14 -21.27
CA THR A 262 17.11 18.40 -19.88
C THR A 262 16.02 18.13 -18.86
N PHE A 263 14.77 18.54 -19.15
CA PHE A 263 13.63 18.26 -18.29
C PHE A 263 13.37 16.76 -18.10
N ILE A 264 13.57 15.94 -19.13
CA ILE A 264 13.42 14.48 -19.04
C ILE A 264 14.42 13.89 -18.03
N VAL A 265 15.65 14.39 -17.97
CA VAL A 265 16.67 13.91 -17.01
C VAL A 265 16.25 14.16 -15.57
N PHE A 266 15.84 15.39 -15.25
CA PHE A 266 15.40 15.73 -13.90
C PHE A 266 14.14 14.99 -13.51
N ARG A 267 13.19 14.80 -14.43
CA ARG A 267 12.02 13.96 -14.19
C ARG A 267 12.40 12.51 -13.88
N SER A 268 13.38 11.95 -14.58
CA SER A 268 13.87 10.59 -14.33
C SER A 268 14.60 10.43 -12.99
N ALA A 269 15.05 11.52 -12.38
CA ALA A 269 15.62 11.52 -11.03
C ALA A 269 14.54 11.51 -9.93
N VAL A 270 13.34 12.05 -10.18
CA VAL A 270 12.24 12.15 -9.19
C VAL A 270 11.96 10.83 -8.45
N PRO A 271 11.87 9.64 -9.10
CA PRO A 271 11.60 8.38 -8.40
C PRO A 271 12.61 8.03 -7.30
N ILE A 272 13.88 8.41 -7.45
CA ILE A 272 14.94 8.18 -6.46
C ILE A 272 14.60 8.93 -5.18
N PHE A 273 14.26 10.22 -5.31
CA PHE A 273 13.91 11.07 -4.17
C PHE A 273 12.56 10.71 -3.57
N VAL A 274 11.58 10.34 -4.41
CA VAL A 274 10.28 9.84 -3.93
C VAL A 274 10.44 8.54 -3.15
N ALA A 275 11.31 7.62 -3.57
CA ALA A 275 11.59 6.40 -2.82
C ALA A 275 12.16 6.70 -1.43
N VAL A 276 13.09 7.65 -1.32
CA VAL A 276 13.58 8.14 -0.02
C VAL A 276 12.45 8.78 0.78
N GLY A 277 11.65 9.66 0.16
CA GLY A 277 10.54 10.33 0.81
C GLY A 277 9.46 9.37 1.33
N GLU A 278 9.13 8.30 0.61
CA GLU A 278 8.23 7.25 1.10
C GLU A 278 8.80 6.55 2.34
N THR A 279 10.10 6.27 2.38
CA THR A 279 10.72 5.63 3.56
C THR A 279 10.74 6.55 4.77
N LEU A 280 11.10 7.82 4.59
CA LEU A 280 11.27 8.77 5.69
C LEU A 280 9.94 9.34 6.19
N PHE A 281 9.04 9.73 5.28
CA PHE A 281 7.79 10.42 5.63
C PHE A 281 6.62 9.45 5.83
N LEU A 282 6.49 8.42 4.98
CA LEU A 282 5.41 7.43 5.08
C LEU A 282 5.80 6.21 5.93
N GLN A 283 7.02 6.17 6.49
CA GLN A 283 7.55 5.09 7.33
C GLN A 283 7.48 3.71 6.66
N GLN A 284 7.66 3.68 5.33
CA GLN A 284 7.72 2.45 4.55
C GLN A 284 9.12 1.81 4.64
N PRO A 285 9.25 0.47 4.48
CA PRO A 285 10.55 -0.18 4.50
C PRO A 285 11.44 0.29 3.35
N TRP A 286 12.76 0.31 3.58
CA TRP A 286 13.74 0.70 2.57
C TRP A 286 13.64 -0.17 1.30
N PRO A 287 13.74 0.45 0.10
CA PRO A 287 13.73 -0.30 -1.15
C PRO A 287 14.86 -1.33 -1.21
N SER A 288 14.56 -2.47 -1.82
CA SER A 288 15.58 -3.48 -2.08
C SER A 288 16.70 -2.95 -2.98
N ILE A 289 17.90 -3.53 -2.89
CA ILE A 289 19.01 -3.18 -3.79
C ILE A 289 18.64 -3.32 -5.27
N ARG A 290 17.75 -4.25 -5.62
CA ARG A 290 17.24 -4.43 -6.98
C ARG A 290 16.39 -3.24 -7.43
N THR A 291 15.59 -2.71 -6.53
CA THR A 291 14.79 -1.50 -6.77
C THR A 291 15.72 -0.30 -6.98
N TRP A 292 16.73 -0.11 -6.12
CA TRP A 292 17.75 0.92 -6.31
C TRP A 292 18.48 0.82 -7.64
N MET A 293 18.92 -0.39 -8.04
CA MET A 293 19.55 -0.59 -9.34
C MET A 293 18.61 -0.26 -10.50
N SER A 294 17.31 -0.57 -10.38
CA SER A 294 16.34 -0.23 -11.43
C SER A 294 16.15 1.29 -11.57
N LEU A 295 16.06 2.03 -10.45
CA LEU A 295 15.95 3.48 -10.47
C LEU A 295 17.23 4.14 -11.02
N ALA A 296 18.40 3.62 -10.63
CA ALA A 296 19.68 4.07 -11.18
C ALA A 296 19.80 3.78 -12.69
N THR A 297 19.24 2.67 -13.17
CA THR A 297 19.19 2.34 -14.61
C THR A 297 18.30 3.34 -15.37
N ILE A 298 17.14 3.71 -14.82
CA ILE A 298 16.26 4.74 -15.40
C ILE A 298 17.00 6.08 -15.51
N PHE A 299 17.64 6.52 -14.42
CA PHE A 299 18.39 7.77 -14.40
C PHE A 299 19.59 7.75 -15.35
N GLY A 300 20.35 6.64 -15.37
CA GLY A 300 21.49 6.47 -16.28
C GLY A 300 21.09 6.51 -17.75
N GLY A 301 19.96 5.88 -18.11
CA GLY A 301 19.41 5.94 -19.46
C GLY A 301 19.00 7.36 -19.87
N SER A 302 18.43 8.15 -18.95
CA SER A 302 18.04 9.53 -19.26
C SER A 302 19.24 10.46 -19.37
N VAL A 303 20.28 10.25 -18.56
CA VAL A 303 21.54 10.98 -18.72
C VAL A 303 22.15 10.66 -20.09
N LEU A 304 22.23 9.39 -20.48
CA LEU A 304 22.74 8.97 -21.80
C LEU A 304 21.96 9.61 -22.95
N TYR A 305 20.64 9.76 -22.80
CA TYR A 305 19.79 10.46 -23.77
C TYR A 305 20.22 11.92 -24.01
N VAL A 306 20.77 12.58 -22.99
CA VAL A 306 21.09 14.02 -22.97
C VAL A 306 22.60 14.32 -23.00
N LEU A 307 23.48 13.32 -23.06
CA LEU A 307 24.94 13.51 -23.10
C LEU A 307 25.46 14.36 -24.28
N THR A 308 24.59 14.75 -25.21
CA THR A 308 24.87 15.64 -26.34
C THR A 308 24.35 17.08 -26.18
N ASP A 309 23.62 17.42 -25.11
CA ASP A 309 23.02 18.76 -24.93
C ASP A 309 23.96 19.69 -24.14
N TYR A 310 24.59 20.64 -24.84
CA TYR A 310 25.62 21.55 -24.33
C TYR A 310 25.05 22.93 -23.93
N GLN A 311 23.91 22.97 -23.25
CA GLN A 311 23.29 24.24 -22.82
C GLN A 311 23.16 24.33 -21.29
N PHE A 312 24.26 24.68 -20.63
CA PHE A 312 24.26 24.98 -19.20
C PHE A 312 23.79 26.42 -18.95
N THR A 313 22.67 26.59 -18.27
CA THR A 313 22.21 27.89 -17.78
C THR A 313 21.95 27.79 -16.27
N PHE A 314 22.58 28.64 -15.46
CA PHE A 314 22.42 28.62 -14.00
C PHE A 314 20.95 28.66 -13.55
N MET A 315 20.14 29.51 -14.19
CA MET A 315 18.70 29.62 -13.93
C MET A 315 17.92 28.34 -14.23
N ALA A 316 18.31 27.60 -15.27
CA ALA A 316 17.66 26.35 -15.63
C ALA A 316 17.89 25.28 -14.55
N TYR A 317 19.11 25.21 -14.01
CA TYR A 317 19.47 24.24 -12.96
C TYR A 317 18.88 24.60 -11.60
N SER A 318 18.74 25.89 -11.26
CA SER A 318 18.03 26.30 -10.04
C SER A 318 16.55 25.92 -10.09
N TRP A 319 15.88 26.15 -11.22
CA TRP A 319 14.50 25.71 -11.42
C TRP A 319 14.37 24.19 -11.49
N ALA A 320 15.37 23.50 -12.02
CA ALA A 320 15.40 22.04 -12.04
C ALA A 320 15.48 21.44 -10.62
N LEU A 321 16.28 22.03 -9.74
CA LEU A 321 16.33 21.64 -8.33
C LEU A 321 15.00 21.95 -7.63
N ALA A 322 14.41 23.13 -7.87
CA ALA A 322 13.11 23.49 -7.32
C ALA A 322 12.01 22.53 -7.77
N TYR A 323 11.99 22.15 -9.05
CA TYR A 323 11.11 21.14 -9.63
C TYR A 323 11.29 19.76 -8.97
N LEU A 324 12.54 19.33 -8.77
CA LEU A 324 12.84 18.04 -8.16
C LEU A 324 12.31 17.96 -6.73
N VAL A 325 12.53 19.02 -5.94
CA VAL A 325 12.04 19.12 -4.56
C VAL A 325 10.51 19.18 -4.54
N SER A 326 9.90 20.06 -5.34
CA SER A 326 8.44 20.24 -5.36
C SER A 326 7.72 18.97 -5.80
N MET A 327 8.20 18.28 -6.84
CA MET A 327 7.63 17.01 -7.30
C MET A 327 7.79 15.89 -6.28
N THR A 328 8.94 15.83 -5.59
CA THR A 328 9.14 14.82 -4.55
C THR A 328 8.14 15.00 -3.42
N ILE A 329 7.95 16.24 -2.95
CA ILE A 329 6.97 16.56 -1.92
C ILE A 329 5.55 16.25 -2.43
N ASP A 330 5.21 16.63 -3.66
CA ASP A 330 3.90 16.36 -4.27
C ASP A 330 3.55 14.87 -4.28
N PHE A 331 4.42 14.02 -4.85
CA PHE A 331 4.13 12.60 -4.95
C PHE A 331 3.99 11.92 -3.58
N VAL A 332 4.85 12.27 -2.62
CA VAL A 332 4.84 11.69 -1.28
C VAL A 332 3.64 12.20 -0.48
N TYR A 333 3.34 13.50 -0.56
CA TYR A 333 2.24 14.11 0.19
C TYR A 333 0.88 13.71 -0.37
N ILE A 334 0.69 13.68 -1.70
CA ILE A 334 -0.55 13.15 -2.27
C ILE A 334 -0.74 11.69 -1.86
N LYS A 335 0.33 10.87 -1.86
CA LYS A 335 0.24 9.49 -1.38
C LYS A 335 -0.18 9.42 0.10
N HIS A 336 0.37 10.29 0.96
CA HIS A 336 -0.07 10.42 2.34
C HIS A 336 -1.57 10.71 2.45
N VAL A 337 -2.04 11.75 1.75
CA VAL A 337 -3.44 12.21 1.73
C VAL A 337 -4.38 11.10 1.25
N VAL A 338 -4.02 10.39 0.19
CA VAL A 338 -4.80 9.26 -0.35
C VAL A 338 -4.89 8.10 0.65
N MET A 339 -3.90 7.90 1.52
CA MET A 339 -3.90 6.84 2.53
C MET A 339 -4.57 7.26 3.85
N THR A 340 -4.57 8.54 4.21
CA THR A 340 -5.04 9.00 5.53
C THR A 340 -6.47 9.51 5.54
N ILE A 341 -6.94 10.16 4.47
CA ILE A 341 -8.28 10.79 4.47
C ILE A 341 -9.40 9.74 4.31
N GLY A 342 -9.10 8.57 3.75
CA GLY A 342 -10.06 7.46 3.67
C GLY A 342 -11.18 7.63 2.64
N LEU A 343 -11.09 8.63 1.77
CA LEU A 343 -12.03 8.82 0.65
C LEU A 343 -11.91 7.68 -0.36
N ASN A 344 -13.03 7.34 -0.98
CA ASN A 344 -13.05 6.45 -2.13
C ASN A 344 -12.46 7.17 -3.38
N THR A 345 -12.24 6.44 -4.48
CA THR A 345 -11.62 7.02 -5.68
C THR A 345 -12.44 8.18 -6.26
N TRP A 346 -13.76 8.05 -6.31
CA TRP A 346 -14.65 9.10 -6.82
C TRP A 346 -14.71 10.32 -5.89
N GLY A 347 -14.63 10.11 -4.58
CA GLY A 347 -14.41 11.15 -3.58
C GLY A 347 -13.11 11.91 -3.85
N LEU A 348 -11.99 11.22 -4.00
CA LEU A 348 -10.71 11.85 -4.34
C LEU A 348 -10.76 12.66 -5.64
N VAL A 349 -11.44 12.14 -6.68
CA VAL A 349 -11.67 12.86 -7.94
C VAL A 349 -12.49 14.13 -7.68
N LEU A 350 -13.59 14.04 -6.95
CA LEU A 350 -14.45 15.20 -6.66
C LEU A 350 -13.69 16.28 -5.88
N TYR A 351 -13.06 15.92 -4.76
CA TYR A 351 -12.35 16.86 -3.89
C TYR A 351 -11.19 17.54 -4.63
N ASN A 352 -10.35 16.76 -5.33
CA ASN A 352 -9.21 17.32 -6.06
C ASN A 352 -9.64 18.29 -7.16
N ASN A 353 -10.63 17.91 -7.98
CA ASN A 353 -11.06 18.76 -9.09
C ASN A 353 -11.86 19.98 -8.61
N LEU A 354 -12.64 19.84 -7.54
CA LEU A 354 -13.35 20.97 -6.94
C LEU A 354 -12.39 21.98 -6.32
N GLU A 355 -11.40 21.51 -5.54
CA GLU A 355 -10.40 22.41 -4.94
C GLU A 355 -9.49 23.06 -5.99
N ALA A 356 -9.08 22.32 -7.02
CA ALA A 356 -8.35 22.91 -8.14
C ALA A 356 -9.19 23.99 -8.85
N LEU A 357 -10.49 23.76 -9.04
CA LEU A 357 -11.39 24.77 -9.59
C LEU A 357 -11.53 26.00 -8.67
N LEU A 358 -11.48 25.84 -7.35
CA LEU A 358 -11.51 26.95 -6.39
C LEU A 358 -10.22 27.78 -6.43
N LEU A 359 -9.08 27.15 -6.74
CA LEU A 359 -7.78 27.82 -6.88
C LEU A 359 -7.56 28.42 -8.28
N PHE A 360 -8.33 27.99 -9.29
CA PHE A 360 -8.22 28.45 -10.67
C PHE A 360 -8.30 29.99 -10.89
N PRO A 361 -9.13 30.77 -10.17
CA PRO A 361 -9.12 32.23 -10.35
C PRO A 361 -7.75 32.87 -10.08
N LEU A 362 -6.96 32.30 -9.16
CA LEU A 362 -5.59 32.73 -8.92
C LEU A 362 -4.68 32.39 -10.11
N GLU A 363 -4.85 31.22 -10.70
CA GLU A 363 -4.14 30.77 -11.90
C GLU A 363 -4.43 31.68 -13.12
N LEU A 364 -5.69 32.04 -13.34
CA LEU A 364 -6.08 32.99 -14.39
C LEU A 364 -5.44 34.37 -14.24
N LEU A 365 -5.31 34.85 -12.99
CA LEU A 365 -4.67 36.13 -12.69
C LEU A 365 -3.17 36.07 -13.03
N ILE A 366 -2.51 34.96 -12.68
CA ILE A 366 -1.07 34.74 -12.92
C ILE A 366 -0.79 34.55 -14.41
N MET A 367 -1.59 33.74 -15.13
CA MET A 367 -1.40 33.48 -16.56
C MET A 367 -1.79 34.66 -17.46
N GLY A 368 -2.55 35.64 -16.94
CA GLY A 368 -2.95 36.83 -17.68
C GLY A 368 -3.99 36.58 -18.79
N GLU A 369 -4.54 35.36 -18.89
CA GLU A 369 -5.54 34.98 -19.91
C GLU A 369 -6.84 35.79 -19.81
N LEU A 370 -7.18 36.30 -18.62
CA LEU A 370 -8.35 37.15 -18.38
C LEU A 370 -8.42 38.35 -19.33
N LYS A 371 -7.28 38.98 -19.62
CA LYS A 371 -7.23 40.15 -20.52
C LYS A 371 -7.44 39.73 -21.99
N LYS A 372 -6.89 38.57 -22.36
CA LYS A 372 -7.00 37.99 -23.72
C LYS A 372 -8.43 37.55 -24.02
N ILE A 373 -9.05 36.82 -23.09
CA ILE A 373 -10.44 36.36 -23.17
C ILE A 373 -11.40 37.55 -23.27
N LYS A 374 -11.22 38.59 -22.44
CA LYS A 374 -12.08 39.79 -22.48
C LYS A 374 -11.99 40.54 -23.81
N HIS A 375 -10.82 40.59 -24.43
CA HIS A 375 -10.62 41.26 -25.71
C HIS A 375 -11.26 40.46 -26.86
N GLU A 376 -11.05 39.14 -26.89
CA GLU A 376 -11.51 38.26 -27.97
C GLU A 376 -12.99 37.86 -27.87
N ILE A 377 -13.63 37.89 -26.68
CA ILE A 377 -15.10 37.73 -26.54
C ILE A 377 -15.87 38.84 -27.27
N THR A 378 -15.22 39.98 -27.51
CA THR A 378 -15.85 41.11 -28.22
C THR A 378 -15.87 40.89 -29.74
N ASP A 379 -15.04 39.98 -30.25
CA ASP A 379 -15.00 39.57 -31.66
C ASP A 379 -15.81 38.27 -31.83
N GLU A 380 -16.76 38.25 -32.78
CA GLU A 380 -17.63 37.10 -33.06
C GLU A 380 -16.82 35.86 -33.48
N THR A 381 -16.41 35.08 -32.50
CA THR A 381 -15.75 33.80 -32.69
C THR A 381 -16.76 32.69 -32.47
N ASP A 382 -16.88 31.77 -33.42
CA ASP A 382 -17.82 30.63 -33.41
C ASP A 382 -17.41 29.56 -32.37
N TRP A 383 -17.49 29.88 -31.07
CA TRP A 383 -17.09 28.97 -29.97
C TRP A 383 -17.98 27.73 -29.90
N TYR A 384 -19.18 27.80 -30.47
CA TYR A 384 -20.14 26.70 -30.57
C TYR A 384 -19.92 25.79 -31.78
N SER A 385 -18.95 26.11 -32.65
CA SER A 385 -18.64 25.26 -33.79
C SER A 385 -18.23 23.86 -33.33
N PHE A 386 -18.72 22.84 -34.04
CA PHE A 386 -18.37 21.44 -33.78
C PHE A 386 -16.85 21.20 -33.77
N GLN A 387 -16.09 22.00 -34.53
CA GLN A 387 -14.63 21.92 -34.57
C GLN A 387 -13.94 22.38 -33.27
N VAL A 388 -14.62 23.15 -32.42
CA VAL A 388 -14.14 23.58 -31.09
C VAL A 388 -14.74 22.68 -30.01
N VAL A 389 -16.05 22.41 -30.08
CA VAL A 389 -16.77 21.61 -29.08
C VAL A 389 -16.25 20.18 -28.99
N LEU A 390 -15.97 19.53 -30.13
CA LEU A 390 -15.49 18.14 -30.14
C LEU A 390 -14.14 17.96 -29.42
N PRO A 391 -13.05 18.69 -29.78
CA PRO A 391 -11.77 18.53 -29.09
C PRO A 391 -11.83 18.94 -27.62
N VAL A 392 -12.58 20.01 -27.29
CA VAL A 392 -12.74 20.47 -25.91
C VAL A 392 -13.53 19.44 -25.08
N GLY A 393 -14.61 18.87 -25.64
CA GLY A 393 -15.40 17.83 -24.97
C GLY A 393 -14.61 16.54 -24.76
N LEU A 394 -13.82 16.11 -25.74
CA LEU A 394 -12.91 14.97 -25.59
C LEU A 394 -11.82 15.23 -24.55
N SER A 395 -11.28 16.44 -24.51
CA SER A 395 -10.31 16.88 -23.51
C SER A 395 -10.90 16.78 -22.10
N CYS A 396 -12.15 17.19 -21.91
CA CYS A 396 -12.88 17.06 -20.64
C CYS A 396 -13.12 15.60 -20.23
N LEU A 397 -13.56 14.75 -21.17
CA LEU A 397 -13.78 13.33 -20.93
C LEU A 397 -12.49 12.62 -20.48
N PHE A 398 -11.38 12.89 -21.17
CA PHE A 398 -10.09 12.32 -20.82
C PHE A 398 -9.47 12.99 -19.58
N GLY A 399 -9.85 14.23 -19.26
CA GLY A 399 -9.57 14.90 -17.98
C GLY A 399 -10.18 14.17 -16.78
N LEU A 400 -11.47 13.80 -16.88
CA LEU A 400 -12.11 12.95 -15.87
C LEU A 400 -11.45 11.57 -15.79
N SER A 401 -11.16 10.97 -16.95
CA SER A 401 -10.56 9.64 -17.03
C SER A 401 -9.16 9.59 -16.39
N ILE A 402 -8.28 10.54 -16.71
CA ILE A 402 -6.94 10.61 -16.10
C ILE A 402 -7.03 10.87 -14.60
N SER A 403 -7.99 11.67 -14.14
CA SER A 403 -8.19 11.93 -12.71
C SER A 403 -8.60 10.64 -11.99
N PHE A 404 -9.57 9.90 -12.53
CA PHE A 404 -10.03 8.64 -11.94
C PHE A 404 -8.94 7.57 -11.92
N PHE A 405 -8.32 7.28 -13.07
CA PHE A 405 -7.28 6.26 -13.16
C PHE A 405 -6.01 6.68 -12.41
N GLY A 406 -5.70 7.99 -12.36
CA GLY A 406 -4.58 8.52 -11.60
C GLY A 406 -4.73 8.31 -10.11
N PHE A 407 -5.88 8.63 -9.52
CA PHE A 407 -6.13 8.34 -8.10
C PHE A 407 -6.26 6.84 -7.82
N SER A 408 -6.87 6.09 -8.73
CA SER A 408 -6.93 4.62 -8.63
C SER A 408 -5.53 4.01 -8.59
N CYS A 409 -4.61 4.47 -9.46
CA CYS A 409 -3.22 4.05 -9.42
C CYS A 409 -2.56 4.45 -8.09
N ARG A 410 -2.68 5.71 -7.66
CA ARG A 410 -2.08 6.18 -6.39
C ARG A 410 -2.57 5.39 -5.17
N ARG A 411 -3.78 4.84 -5.22
CA ARG A 411 -4.29 3.90 -4.20
C ARG A 411 -3.66 2.52 -4.33
N ALA A 412 -3.56 2.00 -5.54
CA ALA A 412 -3.15 0.62 -5.83
C ALA A 412 -1.64 0.36 -5.77
N ILE A 413 -0.80 1.36 -6.07
CA ILE A 413 0.66 1.24 -6.13
C ILE A 413 1.36 2.29 -5.25
N SER A 414 2.66 2.10 -4.97
CA SER A 414 3.47 3.07 -4.21
C SER A 414 3.64 4.39 -4.97
N ALA A 415 4.00 5.48 -4.28
CA ALA A 415 4.28 6.76 -4.91
C ALA A 415 5.44 6.63 -5.91
N THR A 416 6.52 5.92 -5.52
CA THR A 416 7.64 5.61 -6.41
C THR A 416 7.16 4.83 -7.63
N GLY A 417 6.32 3.80 -7.44
CA GLY A 417 5.77 3.02 -8.56
C GLY A 417 4.94 3.88 -9.51
N PHE A 418 4.16 4.82 -8.99
CA PHE A 418 3.38 5.76 -9.80
C PHE A 418 4.28 6.72 -10.60
N THR A 419 5.38 7.20 -10.02
CA THR A 419 6.36 8.01 -10.77
C THR A 419 7.04 7.22 -11.89
N VAL A 420 7.45 5.97 -11.63
CA VAL A 420 8.06 5.09 -12.63
C VAL A 420 7.08 4.79 -13.76
N LEU A 421 5.80 4.50 -13.44
CA LEU A 421 4.75 4.29 -14.43
C LEU A 421 4.59 5.51 -15.35
N GLY A 422 4.58 6.72 -14.79
CA GLY A 422 4.50 7.96 -15.55
C GLY A 422 5.69 8.18 -16.50
N ILE A 423 6.91 7.88 -16.04
CA ILE A 423 8.12 7.96 -16.86
C ILE A 423 8.04 6.96 -18.02
N VAL A 424 7.76 5.69 -17.73
CA VAL A 424 7.66 4.63 -18.75
C VAL A 424 6.60 4.98 -19.79
N ASN A 425 5.42 5.46 -19.37
CA ASN A 425 4.37 5.88 -20.30
C ASN A 425 4.81 7.03 -21.22
N LYS A 426 5.50 8.03 -20.66
CA LYS A 426 5.98 9.17 -21.43
C LYS A 426 7.05 8.75 -22.43
N LEU A 427 8.00 7.91 -22.03
CA LEU A 427 9.06 7.41 -22.92
C LEU A 427 8.50 6.50 -24.00
N LEU A 428 7.50 5.65 -23.68
CA LEU A 428 6.78 4.86 -24.68
C LEU A 428 6.13 5.76 -25.74
N THR A 429 5.49 6.85 -25.31
CA THR A 429 4.91 7.83 -26.24
C THR A 429 5.98 8.43 -27.16
N VAL A 430 7.17 8.75 -26.63
CA VAL A 430 8.30 9.28 -27.42
C VAL A 430 8.77 8.24 -28.44
N VAL A 431 8.93 6.98 -28.03
CA VAL A 431 9.35 5.89 -28.93
C VAL A 431 8.34 5.68 -30.05
N ILE A 432 7.04 5.62 -29.73
CA ILE A 432 5.98 5.52 -30.74
C ILE A 432 6.06 6.68 -31.72
N ASN A 433 6.26 7.91 -31.22
CA ASN A 433 6.40 9.08 -32.08
C ASN A 433 7.63 9.01 -32.99
N LEU A 434 8.78 8.53 -32.50
CA LEU A 434 10.00 8.34 -33.29
C LEU A 434 9.88 7.23 -34.34
N VAL A 435 9.08 6.19 -34.06
CA VAL A 435 8.82 5.09 -35.01
C VAL A 435 7.88 5.55 -36.13
N ILE A 436 6.89 6.39 -35.80
CA ILE A 436 5.88 6.85 -36.78
C ILE A 436 6.40 8.05 -37.59
N TRP A 437 7.12 8.97 -36.96
CA TRP A 437 7.71 10.12 -37.63
C TRP A 437 9.22 9.93 -37.77
N ASP A 438 9.67 9.85 -39.02
CA ASP A 438 11.05 9.60 -39.46
C ASP A 438 11.97 10.82 -39.19
N LYS A 439 12.05 11.25 -37.93
CA LYS A 439 12.82 12.41 -37.49
C LYS A 439 14.02 11.96 -36.68
N HIS A 440 15.21 12.33 -37.16
CA HIS A 440 16.55 11.99 -36.67
C HIS A 440 16.73 12.09 -35.13
N SER A 441 16.28 11.10 -34.36
CA SER A 441 16.86 10.83 -33.05
C SER A 441 18.26 10.25 -33.27
N THR A 442 19.26 10.81 -32.59
CA THR A 442 20.62 10.24 -32.61
C THR A 442 20.58 8.81 -32.09
N PHE A 443 21.41 7.92 -32.65
CA PHE A 443 21.48 6.51 -32.22
C PHE A 443 21.71 6.39 -30.70
N VAL A 444 22.51 7.29 -30.13
CA VAL A 444 22.79 7.39 -28.69
C VAL A 444 21.51 7.73 -27.90
N GLY A 445 20.70 8.67 -28.37
CA GLY A 445 19.42 9.01 -27.75
C GLY A 445 18.45 7.83 -27.73
N THR A 446 18.32 7.12 -28.86
CA THR A 446 17.47 5.93 -28.96
C THR A 446 17.93 4.83 -27.99
N LEU A 447 19.23 4.61 -27.85
CA LEU A 447 19.79 3.67 -26.87
C LEU A 447 19.48 4.09 -25.42
N GLY A 448 19.61 5.38 -25.09
CA GLY A 448 19.24 5.93 -23.78
C GLY A 448 17.77 5.67 -23.42
N LEU A 449 16.85 5.89 -24.38
CA LEU A 449 15.42 5.61 -24.20
C LEU A 449 15.13 4.13 -23.94
N LEU A 450 15.80 3.21 -24.65
CA LEU A 450 15.66 1.77 -24.44
C LEU A 450 16.14 1.35 -23.05
N ILE A 451 17.27 1.90 -22.58
CA ILE A 451 17.79 1.66 -21.22
C ILE A 451 16.79 2.13 -20.16
N CYS A 452 16.18 3.30 -20.33
CA CYS A 452 15.14 3.77 -19.41
C CYS A 452 13.94 2.82 -19.34
N MET A 453 13.47 2.31 -20.49
CA MET A 453 12.36 1.35 -20.53
C MET A 453 12.74 0.03 -19.85
N LEU A 454 13.95 -0.47 -20.08
CA LEU A 454 14.47 -1.65 -19.37
C LEU A 454 14.51 -1.42 -17.86
N GLY A 455 14.94 -0.24 -17.40
CA GLY A 455 14.91 0.14 -16.00
C GLY A 455 13.50 0.08 -15.40
N GLY A 456 12.48 0.54 -16.12
CA GLY A 456 11.07 0.43 -15.70
C GLY A 456 10.60 -1.02 -15.57
N VAL A 457 10.97 -1.90 -16.50
CA VAL A 457 10.68 -3.34 -16.43
C VAL A 457 11.39 -3.99 -15.23
N LEU A 458 12.65 -3.64 -14.99
CA LEU A 458 13.42 -4.11 -13.84
C LEU A 458 12.79 -3.65 -12.51
N TYR A 459 12.30 -2.41 -12.46
CA TYR A 459 11.58 -1.89 -11.30
C TYR A 459 10.34 -2.74 -11.02
N GLN A 460 9.53 -2.98 -12.05
CA GLN A 460 8.33 -3.81 -11.90
C GLN A 460 8.66 -5.23 -11.48
N GLN A 461 9.75 -5.83 -11.96
CA GLN A 461 10.20 -7.15 -11.50
C GLN A 461 10.73 -7.14 -10.06
N SER A 462 11.28 -6.00 -9.61
CA SER A 462 11.74 -5.83 -8.23
C SER A 462 10.57 -5.78 -7.25
N THR A 463 9.43 -5.22 -7.68
CA THR A 463 8.21 -5.11 -6.87
C THR A 463 7.25 -6.30 -7.06
N SER A 464 7.30 -7.00 -8.19
CA SER A 464 6.38 -8.10 -8.54
C SER A 464 6.79 -9.48 -8.04
N LYS A 465 7.89 -9.61 -7.27
CA LYS A 465 8.26 -10.91 -6.70
C LYS A 465 7.47 -11.18 -5.42
N LYS A 466 6.74 -12.31 -5.46
CA LYS A 466 6.19 -13.11 -4.34
C LYS A 466 7.06 -12.97 -3.09
N PRO A 467 6.50 -13.05 -1.86
CA PRO A 467 7.30 -13.26 -0.67
C PRO A 467 8.20 -14.47 -0.95
N LYS A 468 9.45 -14.18 -1.28
CA LYS A 468 10.50 -15.18 -1.27
C LYS A 468 10.88 -15.23 0.18
N ASP A 469 10.79 -16.43 0.73
CA ASP A 469 11.43 -16.84 1.97
C ASP A 469 12.59 -15.91 2.27
N VAL A 470 12.48 -15.21 3.40
CA VAL A 470 13.59 -14.50 4.01
C VAL A 470 14.68 -15.53 4.15
N LYS A 471 15.63 -15.54 3.21
CA LYS A 471 16.92 -16.16 3.44
C LYS A 471 17.46 -15.47 4.67
N GLU A 472 17.62 -16.27 5.72
CA GLU A 472 18.40 -16.02 6.92
C GLU A 472 19.61 -15.13 6.60
N VAL A 473 19.46 -13.83 6.85
CA VAL A 473 20.55 -12.89 7.05
C VAL A 473 20.15 -11.99 8.20
N LYS A 474 19.84 -12.59 9.36
CA LYS A 474 19.68 -11.91 10.66
C LYS A 474 19.99 -12.81 11.87
N THR A 475 20.80 -13.86 11.69
CA THR A 475 21.28 -14.68 12.83
C THR A 475 22.73 -14.38 13.19
N GLN A 476 23.53 -13.75 12.33
CA GLN A 476 24.95 -13.48 12.67
C GLN A 476 25.20 -12.17 13.45
N GLU A 477 24.39 -11.12 13.27
CA GLU A 477 24.63 -9.86 14.02
C GLU A 477 24.12 -9.93 15.47
N THR A 478 23.05 -10.69 15.75
CA THR A 478 22.50 -10.84 17.10
C THR A 478 23.34 -11.78 17.96
N ASP A 479 23.92 -12.83 17.34
CA ASP A 479 24.79 -13.78 18.05
C ASP A 479 26.13 -13.15 18.42
N GLU A 480 26.73 -12.29 17.57
CA GLU A 480 27.97 -11.58 17.93
C GLU A 480 27.78 -10.54 19.04
N GLU A 481 26.65 -9.83 19.09
CA GLU A 481 26.35 -8.90 20.18
C GLU A 481 25.99 -9.62 21.49
N GLN A 482 25.22 -10.72 21.42
CA GLN A 482 24.92 -11.54 22.60
C GLN A 482 26.16 -12.28 23.14
N GLN A 483 27.06 -12.73 22.26
CA GLN A 483 28.30 -13.38 22.66
C GLN A 483 29.31 -12.38 23.27
N LYS A 484 29.37 -11.13 22.76
CA LYS A 484 30.14 -10.04 23.41
C LYS A 484 29.56 -9.61 24.76
N LEU A 485 28.23 -9.62 24.92
CA LEU A 485 27.57 -9.34 26.20
C LEU A 485 27.80 -10.47 27.23
N LEU A 486 27.78 -11.73 26.79
CA LEU A 486 28.10 -12.91 27.61
C LEU A 486 29.59 -12.94 28.03
N GLU A 487 30.52 -12.61 27.13
CA GLU A 487 31.95 -12.49 27.46
C GLU A 487 32.23 -11.35 28.45
N MET A 488 31.53 -10.21 28.35
CA MET A 488 31.64 -9.12 29.34
C MET A 488 31.04 -9.49 30.70
N GLN A 489 30.00 -10.33 30.75
CA GLN A 489 29.42 -10.80 32.01
C GLN A 489 30.30 -11.88 32.66
N CYS A 490 30.86 -12.81 31.88
CA CYS A 490 31.74 -13.87 32.38
C CYS A 490 33.08 -13.31 32.91
N ASN A 491 33.62 -12.25 32.28
CA ASN A 491 34.82 -11.55 32.79
C ASN A 491 34.56 -10.73 34.06
N LYS A 492 33.32 -10.28 34.32
CA LYS A 492 32.96 -9.61 35.58
C LYS A 492 32.84 -10.60 36.74
N GLU A 493 32.34 -11.81 36.50
CA GLU A 493 32.26 -12.85 37.53
C GLU A 493 33.63 -13.47 37.85
N SER A 494 34.52 -13.60 36.87
CA SER A 494 35.89 -14.11 37.10
C SER A 494 36.76 -13.13 37.89
N ASN A 495 36.59 -11.82 37.70
CA ASN A 495 37.30 -10.79 38.49
C ASN A 495 36.70 -10.52 39.88
N GLY A 496 35.47 -10.97 40.15
CA GLY A 496 34.85 -10.91 41.49
C GLY A 496 35.46 -11.95 42.44
N ASN A 497 35.72 -13.16 41.93
CA ASN A 497 36.23 -14.27 42.74
C ASN A 497 37.75 -14.24 43.01
N GLN A 498 38.51 -13.31 42.43
CA GLN A 498 39.93 -13.10 42.77
C GLN A 498 40.17 -12.07 43.87
N LYS A 499 39.13 -11.35 44.34
CA LYS A 499 39.26 -10.35 45.42
C LYS A 499 38.88 -10.84 46.83
N GLU A 500 38.41 -12.08 46.98
CA GLU A 500 38.06 -12.67 48.29
C GLU A 500 39.07 -13.70 48.83
N ALA A 501 40.22 -13.90 48.19
CA ALA A 501 41.20 -14.92 48.59
C ALA A 501 42.56 -14.36 49.08
N ALA A 502 42.59 -13.16 49.66
CA ALA A 502 43.81 -12.61 50.25
C ALA A 502 43.54 -11.81 51.53
N GLU A 503 43.22 -12.50 52.62
CA GLU A 503 43.51 -12.01 53.98
C GLU A 503 44.61 -12.88 54.60
N PRO A 504 45.69 -12.30 55.15
CA PRO A 504 46.72 -13.05 55.83
C PRO A 504 46.37 -13.21 57.32
N GLU A 505 46.24 -14.45 57.79
CA GLU A 505 46.45 -14.77 59.20
C GLU A 505 47.95 -14.65 59.52
N VAL A 506 48.37 -13.61 60.25
CA VAL A 506 49.54 -13.67 61.14
C VAL A 506 49.26 -12.79 62.37
N GLY A 507 49.26 -13.42 63.54
CA GLY A 507 48.91 -12.79 64.82
C GLY A 507 50.02 -11.98 65.49
N LYS A 508 49.58 -11.06 66.35
CA LYS A 508 49.92 -10.94 67.77
C LYS A 508 49.10 -9.82 68.40
#